data_AF-A0A4P9JBP5-F1
#
_entry.id   AF-A0A4P9JBP5-F1
#
_cell.length_a   1.000
_cell.length_b   1.000
_cell.length_c   1.000
_cell.angle_alpha   90.00
_cell.angle_beta   90.00
_cell.angle_gamma   90.00
#
_symmetry.space_group_name_H-M   'P 1'
#
loop_
_entity.id
_entity.type
_entity.pdbx_description
1 polymer ?
#
loop_
_entity_poly.entity_id
_entity_poly.type
_entity_poly.pdbx_seq_one_letter_code
_entity_poly.pdbx_strand_id
1 'polypeptide(L)'
;MAPSPRDSPSPSPTPAAASLPEVMAELAALEDPRMRAVNERHGDDHGVNLSRLRAIAKRLRAQPGLAVELWDTGDTAARLLALLVCRPRQFDAGALDAMLRQSRAPKVQDWLVNYVVKRSPHAEELRVAWLADDDPVVTAAGWALTSERVQKTPEGLDLPGLLDVIEARMLRAPDRLQWAMNTALATIGIHHPALRARAVGIGERLGVLKDYPTPPGCTSPYAPAWIAEIVRRQEDSA
;
A
#
# COMPACT_ATOMS: atom_id res chain seq x y z
N MET A 1 -16.10 45.13 -42.67
CA MET A 1 -16.21 43.68 -42.41
C MET A 1 -15.39 43.39 -41.16
N ALA A 2 -16.04 43.42 -39.99
CA ALA A 2 -15.40 43.18 -38.69
C ALA A 2 -15.59 41.71 -38.30
N PRO A 3 -14.60 41.03 -37.70
CA PRO A 3 -14.73 39.62 -37.32
C PRO A 3 -15.56 39.48 -36.03
N SER A 4 -16.54 38.59 -36.05
CA SER A 4 -17.34 38.20 -34.88
C SER A 4 -16.47 37.61 -33.76
N PRO A 5 -16.78 37.87 -32.48
CA PRO A 5 -16.10 37.24 -31.37
C PRO A 5 -16.44 35.75 -31.32
N ARG A 6 -15.42 34.90 -31.18
CA ARG A 6 -15.60 33.46 -30.95
C ARG A 6 -16.07 33.26 -29.52
N ASP A 7 -17.23 32.64 -29.37
CA ASP A 7 -17.70 32.12 -28.09
C ASP A 7 -16.66 31.14 -27.54
N SER A 8 -16.11 31.47 -26.38
CA SER A 8 -15.30 30.55 -25.60
C SER A 8 -16.22 29.50 -24.96
N PRO A 9 -15.89 28.21 -25.02
CA PRO A 9 -16.73 27.18 -24.41
C PRO A 9 -16.78 27.37 -22.89
N SER A 10 -17.99 27.39 -22.33
CA SER A 10 -18.22 27.46 -20.90
C SER A 10 -17.56 26.26 -20.19
N PRO A 11 -16.95 26.46 -19.01
CA PRO A 11 -16.34 25.36 -18.26
C PRO A 11 -17.40 24.33 -17.89
N SER A 12 -17.07 23.05 -18.07
CA SER A 12 -17.94 21.94 -17.66
C SER A 12 -18.24 22.03 -16.16
N PRO A 13 -19.48 21.72 -15.71
CA PRO A 13 -19.85 21.84 -14.31
C PRO A 13 -18.97 20.91 -13.46
N THR A 14 -18.36 21.49 -12.42
CA THR A 14 -17.70 20.71 -11.37
C THR A 14 -18.77 19.86 -10.69
N PRO A 15 -18.60 18.53 -10.56
CA PRO A 15 -19.58 17.71 -9.85
C PRO A 15 -19.78 18.26 -8.44
N ALA A 16 -21.04 18.44 -8.03
CA ALA A 16 -21.37 18.92 -6.70
C ALA A 16 -20.65 18.07 -5.64
N ALA A 17 -20.07 18.74 -4.64
CA ALA A 17 -19.42 18.04 -3.52
C ALA A 17 -20.46 17.18 -2.81
N ALA A 18 -20.25 15.85 -2.81
CA ALA A 18 -21.12 14.94 -2.06
C ALA A 18 -20.95 15.21 -0.56
N SER A 19 -22.05 15.23 0.19
CA SER A 19 -21.98 15.45 1.64
C SER A 19 -21.59 14.17 2.38
N LEU A 20 -20.95 14.32 3.55
CA LEU A 20 -20.59 13.19 4.40
C LEU A 20 -21.80 12.28 4.72
N PRO A 21 -22.98 12.78 5.13
CA PRO A 21 -24.13 11.92 5.44
C PRO A 21 -24.61 11.07 4.25
N GLU A 22 -24.64 11.65 3.05
CA GLU A 22 -25.04 10.93 1.83
C GLU A 22 -24.06 9.79 1.53
N VAL A 23 -22.76 10.07 1.61
CA VAL A 23 -21.72 9.06 1.34
C VAL A 23 -21.72 7.97 2.41
N MET A 24 -21.92 8.31 3.69
CA MET A 24 -22.04 7.32 4.75
C MET A 24 -23.26 6.42 4.57
N ALA A 25 -24.39 6.96 4.09
CA ALA A 25 -25.57 6.17 3.75
C ALA A 25 -25.30 5.20 2.59
N GLU A 26 -24.58 5.64 1.55
CA GLU A 26 -24.16 4.77 0.45
C GLU A 26 -23.21 3.66 0.92
N LEU A 27 -22.27 3.97 1.82
CA LEU A 27 -21.35 2.98 2.40
C LEU A 27 -22.10 1.94 3.23
N ALA A 28 -23.07 2.36 4.06
CA ALA A 28 -23.91 1.46 4.84
C ALA A 28 -24.70 0.51 3.93
N ALA A 29 -25.15 0.95 2.76
CA ALA A 29 -25.84 0.11 1.79
C ALA A 29 -24.92 -0.93 1.10
N LEU A 30 -23.59 -0.78 1.20
CA LEU A 30 -22.62 -1.77 0.70
C LEU A 30 -22.30 -2.88 1.71
N GLU A 31 -22.76 -2.76 2.94
CA GLU A 31 -22.48 -3.68 4.02
C GLU A 31 -23.03 -5.09 3.72
N ASP A 32 -22.16 -6.09 3.82
CA ASP A 32 -22.51 -7.50 3.74
C ASP A 32 -22.00 -8.23 5.02
N PRO A 33 -22.89 -8.68 5.91
CA PRO A 33 -22.52 -9.36 7.14
C PRO A 33 -21.70 -10.65 6.93
N ARG A 34 -21.90 -11.34 5.80
CA ARG A 34 -21.11 -12.55 5.49
C ARG A 34 -19.68 -12.16 5.13
N MET A 35 -19.52 -11.07 4.38
CA MET A 35 -18.20 -10.54 4.04
C MET A 35 -17.48 -10.03 5.28
N ARG A 36 -18.18 -9.31 6.16
CA ARG A 36 -17.64 -8.88 7.46
C ARG A 36 -17.11 -10.06 8.26
N ALA A 37 -17.93 -11.10 8.45
CA ALA A 37 -17.54 -12.27 9.24
C ALA A 37 -16.31 -13.01 8.68
N VAL A 38 -16.07 -12.94 7.37
CA VAL A 38 -14.84 -13.47 6.75
C VAL A 38 -13.66 -12.53 6.99
N ASN A 39 -13.82 -11.23 6.77
CA ASN A 39 -12.76 -10.25 6.93
C ASN A 39 -12.30 -10.11 8.39
N GLU A 40 -13.21 -10.23 9.36
CA GLU A 40 -12.89 -10.16 10.79
C GLU A 40 -11.91 -11.26 11.21
N ARG A 41 -12.00 -12.45 10.59
CA ARG A 41 -11.03 -13.55 10.81
C ARG A 41 -9.61 -13.18 10.35
N HIS A 42 -9.49 -12.16 9.50
CA HIS A 42 -8.24 -11.62 9.01
C HIS A 42 -7.87 -10.26 9.66
N GLY A 43 -8.63 -9.84 10.68
CA GLY A 43 -8.39 -8.59 11.42
C GLY A 43 -9.00 -7.34 10.78
N ASP A 44 -9.81 -7.48 9.72
CA ASP A 44 -10.49 -6.38 9.05
C ASP A 44 -12.00 -6.37 9.39
N ASP A 45 -12.50 -5.29 9.96
CA ASP A 45 -13.89 -5.15 10.44
C ASP A 45 -14.84 -4.54 9.38
N HIS A 46 -14.52 -4.64 8.09
CA HIS A 46 -15.40 -4.10 7.04
C HIS A 46 -16.25 -5.19 6.38
N GLY A 47 -17.53 -4.91 6.14
CA GLY A 47 -18.42 -5.75 5.34
C GLY A 47 -18.54 -5.33 3.87
N VAL A 48 -17.76 -4.33 3.42
CA VAL A 48 -17.96 -3.73 2.10
C VAL A 48 -17.25 -4.46 0.96
N ASN A 49 -17.95 -4.61 -0.16
CA ASN A 49 -17.36 -5.07 -1.40
C ASN A 49 -16.40 -3.99 -1.98
N LEU A 50 -15.10 -4.28 -1.99
CA LEU A 50 -14.06 -3.33 -2.41
C LEU A 50 -14.17 -2.88 -3.88
N SER A 51 -14.78 -3.68 -4.77
CA SER A 51 -15.02 -3.27 -6.16
C SER A 51 -16.14 -2.23 -6.25
N ARG A 52 -17.21 -2.39 -5.45
CA ARG A 52 -18.29 -1.39 -5.34
C ARG A 52 -17.79 -0.11 -4.65
N LEU A 53 -16.96 -0.25 -3.62
CA LEU A 53 -16.30 0.89 -2.96
C LEU A 53 -15.48 1.72 -3.97
N ARG A 54 -14.70 1.05 -4.83
CA ARG A 54 -13.95 1.72 -5.91
C ARG A 54 -14.87 2.38 -6.95
N ALA A 55 -16.06 1.85 -7.20
CA ALA A 55 -17.04 2.49 -8.08
C ALA A 55 -17.56 3.81 -7.49
N ILE A 56 -17.82 3.85 -6.17
CA ILE A 56 -18.14 5.10 -5.46
C ILE A 56 -16.99 6.09 -5.59
N ALA A 57 -15.76 5.68 -5.27
CA ALA A 57 -14.58 6.54 -5.40
C ALA A 57 -14.40 7.09 -6.83
N LYS A 58 -14.62 6.26 -7.84
CA LYS A 58 -14.55 6.67 -9.26
C LYS A 58 -15.57 7.77 -9.59
N ARG A 59 -16.79 7.67 -9.05
CA ARG A 59 -17.85 8.68 -9.22
C ARG A 59 -17.50 9.98 -8.48
N LEU A 60 -17.05 9.87 -7.23
CA LEU A 60 -16.70 11.02 -6.39
C LEU A 60 -15.46 11.77 -6.89
N ARG A 61 -14.52 11.06 -7.52
CA ARG A 61 -13.16 11.54 -7.85
C ARG A 61 -12.43 12.02 -6.59
N ALA A 62 -11.36 12.81 -6.77
CA ALA A 62 -10.63 13.37 -5.63
C ALA A 62 -11.48 14.42 -4.90
N GLN A 63 -11.75 14.17 -3.61
CA GLN A 63 -12.50 15.01 -2.69
C GLN A 63 -11.69 15.21 -1.39
N PRO A 64 -10.68 16.11 -1.37
CA PRO A 64 -9.79 16.29 -0.23
C PRO A 64 -10.47 16.57 1.11
N GLY A 65 -11.45 17.49 1.13
CA GLY A 65 -12.17 17.87 2.35
C GLY A 65 -12.98 16.70 2.90
N LEU A 66 -13.79 16.08 2.04
CA LEU A 66 -14.56 14.89 2.39
C LEU A 66 -13.66 13.73 2.84
N ALA A 67 -12.46 13.57 2.27
CA ALA A 67 -11.54 12.52 2.69
C ALA A 67 -11.12 12.67 4.16
N VAL A 68 -10.91 13.90 4.63
CA VAL A 68 -10.60 14.17 6.05
C VAL A 68 -11.82 13.84 6.91
N GLU A 69 -13.00 14.32 6.53
CA GLU A 69 -14.25 14.03 7.25
C GLU A 69 -14.53 12.51 7.35
N LEU A 70 -14.36 11.77 6.24
CA LEU A 70 -14.52 10.32 6.19
C LEU A 70 -13.50 9.62 7.10
N TRP A 71 -12.26 10.10 7.14
CA TRP A 71 -11.21 9.52 7.98
C TRP A 71 -11.54 9.64 9.48
N ASP A 72 -12.04 10.82 9.87
CA ASP A 72 -12.36 11.17 11.25
C ASP A 72 -13.55 10.41 11.81
N THR A 73 -14.41 9.83 10.95
CA THR A 73 -15.51 8.95 11.40
C THR A 73 -15.04 7.72 12.17
N GLY A 74 -13.79 7.28 11.94
CA GLY A 74 -13.27 6.04 12.51
C GLY A 74 -13.77 4.76 11.84
N ASP A 75 -14.80 4.86 10.99
CA ASP A 75 -15.36 3.71 10.27
C ASP A 75 -14.40 3.18 9.21
N THR A 76 -14.20 1.87 9.17
CA THR A 76 -13.21 1.25 8.26
C THR A 76 -13.59 1.41 6.80
N ALA A 77 -14.87 1.30 6.43
CA ALA A 77 -15.30 1.51 5.04
C ALA A 77 -15.13 2.97 4.61
N ALA A 78 -15.45 3.91 5.51
CA ALA A 78 -15.24 5.34 5.31
C ALA A 78 -13.76 5.68 5.15
N ARG A 79 -12.88 5.13 6.01
CA ARG A 79 -11.42 5.29 5.90
C ARG A 79 -10.87 4.69 4.61
N LEU A 80 -11.35 3.53 4.17
CA LEU A 80 -10.96 2.96 2.88
C LEU A 80 -11.39 3.87 1.72
N LEU A 81 -12.59 4.46 1.76
CA LEU A 81 -13.03 5.42 0.77
C LEU A 81 -12.19 6.71 0.81
N ALA A 82 -11.89 7.22 2.01
CA ALA A 82 -11.05 8.40 2.22
C ALA A 82 -9.71 8.26 1.50
N LEU A 83 -9.05 7.10 1.64
CA LEU A 83 -7.78 6.82 0.97
C LEU A 83 -7.87 6.80 -0.56
N LEU A 84 -9.05 6.47 -1.12
CA LEU A 84 -9.29 6.48 -2.57
C LEU A 84 -9.62 7.87 -3.12
N VAL A 85 -10.14 8.78 -2.30
CA VAL A 85 -10.58 10.12 -2.72
C VAL A 85 -9.71 11.26 -2.18
N CYS A 86 -8.74 10.97 -1.31
CA CYS A 86 -7.75 11.95 -0.86
C CYS A 86 -6.75 12.35 -1.95
N ARG A 87 -5.95 13.39 -1.68
CA ARG A 87 -4.72 13.67 -2.43
C ARG A 87 -3.52 13.33 -1.55
N PRO A 88 -2.54 12.53 -2.03
CA PRO A 88 -1.35 12.19 -1.23
C PRO A 88 -0.59 13.40 -0.67
N ARG A 89 -0.55 14.51 -1.41
CA ARG A 89 0.14 15.75 -1.01
C ARG A 89 -0.63 16.59 0.02
N GLN A 90 -1.84 16.19 0.41
CA GLN A 90 -2.64 16.96 1.37
C GLN A 90 -2.25 16.70 2.82
N PHE A 91 -1.49 15.63 3.09
CA PHE A 91 -1.06 15.23 4.41
C PHE A 91 0.44 15.47 4.56
N ASP A 92 0.83 16.03 5.69
CA ASP A 92 2.24 16.09 6.10
C ASP A 92 2.71 14.75 6.69
N ALA A 93 4.00 14.64 7.03
CA ALA A 93 4.57 13.43 7.61
C ALA A 93 3.90 13.04 8.93
N GLY A 94 3.61 14.00 9.81
CA GLY A 94 2.99 13.75 11.12
C GLY A 94 1.56 13.22 11.00
N ALA A 95 0.77 13.77 10.06
CA ALA A 95 -0.56 13.30 9.75
C ALA A 95 -0.53 11.87 9.20
N LEU A 96 0.40 11.55 8.28
CA LEU A 96 0.53 10.20 7.73
C LEU A 96 0.94 9.17 8.80
N ASP A 97 1.85 9.54 9.70
CA ASP A 97 2.22 8.70 10.85
C ASP A 97 1.02 8.48 11.80
N ALA A 98 0.31 9.55 12.15
CA ALA A 98 -0.88 9.47 12.98
C ALA A 98 -1.97 8.58 12.33
N MET A 99 -2.20 8.74 11.02
CA MET A 99 -3.16 7.91 10.26
C MET A 99 -2.77 6.42 10.32
N LEU A 100 -1.48 6.09 10.18
CA LEU A 100 -1.02 4.71 10.26
C LEU A 100 -1.30 4.10 11.63
N ARG A 101 -1.02 4.84 12.71
CA ARG A 101 -1.20 4.39 14.10
C ARG A 101 -2.66 4.36 14.56
N GLN A 102 -3.50 5.24 14.03
CA GLN A 102 -4.95 5.28 14.33
C GLN A 102 -5.72 4.15 13.65
N SER A 103 -5.19 3.61 12.56
CA SER A 103 -5.82 2.52 11.84
C SER A 103 -5.46 1.19 12.50
N ARG A 104 -6.45 0.32 12.74
CA ARG A 104 -6.23 -1.05 13.24
C ARG A 104 -6.46 -2.10 12.16
N ALA A 105 -7.33 -1.79 11.19
CA ALA A 105 -7.68 -2.67 10.08
C ALA A 105 -6.48 -2.85 9.12
N PRO A 106 -5.95 -4.07 8.93
CA PRO A 106 -4.84 -4.34 8.02
C PRO A 106 -5.05 -3.77 6.61
N LYS A 107 -6.28 -3.83 6.08
CA LYS A 107 -6.63 -3.28 4.76
C LYS A 107 -6.43 -1.77 4.67
N VAL A 108 -6.85 -1.03 5.69
CA VAL A 108 -6.71 0.43 5.73
C VAL A 108 -5.23 0.80 5.79
N GLN A 109 -4.46 0.14 6.65
CA GLN A 109 -3.01 0.39 6.73
C GLN A 109 -2.29 0.05 5.41
N ASP A 110 -2.64 -1.06 4.76
CA ASP A 110 -2.10 -1.44 3.46
C ASP A 110 -2.42 -0.41 2.37
N TRP A 111 -3.67 0.05 2.28
CA TRP A 111 -4.08 1.07 1.31
C TRP A 111 -3.47 2.43 1.62
N LEU A 112 -3.33 2.81 2.89
CA LEU A 112 -2.69 4.05 3.29
C LEU A 112 -1.26 4.09 2.78
N VAL A 113 -0.48 3.05 3.06
CA VAL A 113 0.91 2.97 2.59
C VAL A 113 0.95 2.98 1.07
N ASN A 114 0.21 2.08 0.41
CA ASN A 114 0.37 1.88 -1.03
C ASN A 114 -0.24 2.98 -1.92
N TYR A 115 -1.34 3.61 -1.50
CA TYR A 115 -2.04 4.59 -2.33
C TYR A 115 -1.68 6.03 -1.96
N VAL A 116 -1.28 6.27 -0.70
CA VAL A 116 -1.02 7.62 -0.19
C VAL A 116 0.46 7.80 0.11
N VAL A 117 1.03 7.07 1.07
CA VAL A 117 2.39 7.34 1.60
C VAL A 117 3.45 7.17 0.52
N LYS A 118 3.39 6.08 -0.27
CA LYS A 118 4.31 5.82 -1.40
C LYS A 118 4.35 6.94 -2.44
N ARG A 119 3.29 7.74 -2.52
CA ARG A 119 3.14 8.87 -3.47
C ARG A 119 3.35 10.23 -2.82
N SER A 120 3.63 10.25 -1.52
CA SER A 120 3.86 11.46 -0.73
C SER A 120 5.30 11.94 -0.90
N PRO A 121 5.55 13.27 -0.91
CA PRO A 121 6.92 13.79 -0.81
C PRO A 121 7.62 13.39 0.50
N HIS A 122 6.86 12.96 1.52
CA HIS A 122 7.36 12.55 2.83
C HIS A 122 7.77 11.06 2.91
N ALA A 123 7.70 10.32 1.80
CA ALA A 123 7.93 8.87 1.80
C ALA A 123 9.33 8.48 2.35
N GLU A 124 10.38 9.20 1.99
CA GLU A 124 11.73 8.88 2.46
C GLU A 124 11.93 9.20 3.95
N GLU A 125 11.43 10.35 4.40
CA GLU A 125 11.44 10.75 5.82
C GLU A 125 10.73 9.70 6.68
N LEU A 126 9.51 9.31 6.28
CA LEU A 126 8.72 8.29 6.97
C LEU A 126 9.37 6.91 6.89
N ARG A 127 10.00 6.53 5.76
CA ARG A 127 10.70 5.25 5.65
C ARG A 127 11.81 5.13 6.70
N VAL A 128 12.62 6.17 6.87
CA VAL A 128 13.70 6.17 7.87
C VAL A 128 13.13 6.10 9.28
N ALA A 129 12.15 6.94 9.60
CA ALA A 129 11.53 6.97 10.92
C ALA A 129 10.87 5.62 11.26
N TRP A 130 10.06 5.07 10.34
CA TRP A 130 9.31 3.84 10.57
C TRP A 130 10.18 2.60 10.63
N LEU A 131 11.29 2.52 9.88
CA LEU A 131 12.23 1.40 10.00
C LEU A 131 12.88 1.30 11.39
N ALA A 132 12.99 2.42 12.09
CA ALA A 132 13.56 2.51 13.44
C ALA A 132 12.51 2.38 14.56
N ASP A 133 11.23 2.24 14.22
CA ASP A 133 10.14 2.16 15.18
C ASP A 133 10.09 0.78 15.87
N ASP A 134 9.63 0.76 17.12
CA ASP A 134 9.47 -0.46 17.93
C ASP A 134 8.15 -1.19 17.62
N ASP A 135 7.13 -0.49 17.10
CA ASP A 135 5.88 -1.11 16.69
C ASP A 135 6.06 -1.88 15.38
N PRO A 136 5.90 -3.22 15.36
CA PRO A 136 6.14 -4.03 14.17
C PRO A 136 5.22 -3.68 13.00
N VAL A 137 4.04 -3.11 13.24
CA VAL A 137 3.15 -2.63 12.17
C VAL A 137 3.75 -1.41 11.48
N VAL A 138 4.31 -0.50 12.25
CA VAL A 138 4.98 0.70 11.74
C VAL A 138 6.28 0.30 11.05
N THR A 139 7.09 -0.58 11.65
CA THR A 139 8.28 -1.14 11.01
C THR A 139 7.94 -1.81 9.68
N ALA A 140 6.82 -2.54 9.59
CA ALA A 140 6.39 -3.19 8.35
C ALA A 140 6.07 -2.17 7.25
N ALA A 141 5.47 -1.03 7.60
CA ALA A 141 5.26 0.07 6.66
C ALA A 141 6.61 0.66 6.17
N GLY A 142 7.59 0.82 7.07
CA GLY A 142 8.96 1.22 6.71
C GLY A 142 9.62 0.25 5.71
N TRP A 143 9.46 -1.07 5.90
CA TRP A 143 9.94 -2.08 4.95
C TRP A 143 9.19 -2.07 3.61
N ALA A 144 7.89 -1.75 3.61
CA ALA A 144 7.11 -1.60 2.39
C ALA A 144 7.58 -0.39 1.54
N LEU A 145 7.94 0.72 2.19
CA LEU A 145 8.57 1.88 1.53
C LEU A 145 9.99 1.57 1.06
N THR A 146 10.73 0.77 1.83
CA THR A 146 12.08 0.32 1.46
C THR A 146 12.06 -0.52 0.20
N SER A 147 11.15 -1.48 0.08
CA SER A 147 10.99 -2.27 -1.14
C SER A 147 10.75 -1.38 -2.37
N GLU A 148 9.89 -0.35 -2.26
CA GLU A 148 9.66 0.57 -3.38
C GLU A 148 10.92 1.35 -3.76
N ARG A 149 11.66 1.86 -2.77
CA ARG A 149 12.89 2.60 -3.03
C ARG A 149 13.97 1.72 -3.66
N VAL A 150 14.15 0.49 -3.18
CA VAL A 150 15.08 -0.51 -3.77
C VAL A 150 14.80 -0.72 -5.26
N GLN A 151 13.52 -0.77 -5.64
CA GLN A 151 13.12 -0.97 -7.04
C GLN A 151 13.31 0.30 -7.89
N LYS A 152 12.98 1.49 -7.37
CA LYS A 152 12.84 2.70 -8.19
C LYS A 152 14.03 3.66 -8.12
N THR A 153 14.60 3.85 -6.92
CA THR A 153 15.62 4.88 -6.61
C THR A 153 16.59 4.36 -5.54
N PRO A 154 17.35 3.28 -5.86
CA PRO A 154 18.17 2.57 -4.89
C PRO A 154 19.43 3.34 -4.45
N GLU A 155 19.78 4.44 -5.12
CA GLU A 155 20.99 5.20 -4.84
C GLU A 155 21.03 5.66 -3.37
N GLY A 156 22.18 5.43 -2.72
CA GLY A 156 22.39 5.76 -1.32
C GLY A 156 21.78 4.78 -0.31
N LEU A 157 21.14 3.69 -0.73
CA LEU A 157 20.75 2.61 0.18
C LEU A 157 21.91 1.67 0.48
N ASP A 158 22.08 1.31 1.76
CA ASP A 158 22.93 0.20 2.18
C ASP A 158 22.20 -1.14 1.99
N LEU A 159 22.11 -1.60 0.74
CA LEU A 159 21.46 -2.88 0.41
C LEU A 159 22.12 -4.09 1.11
N PRO A 160 23.47 -4.19 1.21
CA PRO A 160 24.10 -5.22 2.02
C PRO A 160 23.64 -5.21 3.48
N GLY A 161 23.59 -4.05 4.12
CA GLY A 161 23.13 -3.91 5.50
C GLY A 161 21.64 -4.25 5.67
N LEU A 162 20.80 -3.92 4.69
CA LEU A 162 19.39 -4.36 4.70
C LEU A 162 19.28 -5.89 4.67
N LEU A 163 20.12 -6.58 3.89
CA LEU A 163 20.16 -8.05 3.87
C LEU A 163 20.64 -8.62 5.21
N ASP A 164 21.60 -7.98 5.88
CA ASP A 164 22.04 -8.38 7.24
C ASP A 164 20.87 -8.31 8.24
N VAL A 165 20.10 -7.21 8.21
CA VAL A 165 18.94 -7.05 9.09
C VAL A 165 17.87 -8.09 8.79
N ILE A 166 17.61 -8.37 7.51
CA ILE A 166 16.64 -9.39 7.09
C ILE A 166 17.06 -10.77 7.61
N GLU A 167 18.30 -11.16 7.37
CA GLU A 167 18.84 -12.45 7.79
C GLU A 167 18.74 -12.64 9.32
N ALA A 168 19.06 -11.60 10.10
CA ALA A 168 19.06 -11.68 11.56
C ALA A 168 17.66 -11.68 12.20
N ARG A 169 16.67 -11.01 11.59
CA ARG A 169 15.39 -10.68 12.24
C ARG A 169 14.15 -11.29 11.60
N MET A 170 14.11 -11.50 10.28
CA MET A 170 12.88 -11.81 9.56
C MET A 170 12.17 -13.08 10.06
N LEU A 171 12.91 -14.13 10.39
CA LEU A 171 12.34 -15.40 10.84
C LEU A 171 11.50 -15.27 12.12
N ARG A 172 11.86 -14.32 13.01
CA ARG A 172 11.19 -14.09 14.30
C ARG A 172 10.22 -12.91 14.26
N ALA A 173 10.12 -12.22 13.13
CA ALA A 173 9.20 -11.10 12.98
C ALA A 173 7.74 -11.60 12.93
N PRO A 174 6.77 -10.82 13.46
CA PRO A 174 5.35 -11.16 13.31
C PRO A 174 4.95 -11.09 11.83
N ASP A 175 3.91 -11.84 11.46
CA ASP A 175 3.50 -12.16 10.09
C ASP A 175 3.58 -10.99 9.11
N ARG A 176 3.01 -9.83 9.48
CA ARG A 176 2.99 -8.65 8.62
C ARG A 176 4.39 -8.08 8.38
N LEU A 177 5.21 -7.97 9.43
CA LEU A 177 6.58 -7.48 9.32
C LEU A 177 7.44 -8.51 8.55
N GLN A 178 7.26 -9.80 8.83
CA GLN A 178 7.91 -10.88 8.10
C GLN A 178 7.59 -10.82 6.60
N TRP A 179 6.33 -10.60 6.23
CA TRP A 179 5.92 -10.42 4.85
C TRP A 179 6.60 -9.22 4.17
N ALA A 180 6.64 -8.06 4.86
CA ALA A 180 7.27 -6.86 4.33
C ALA A 180 8.80 -7.02 4.14
N MET A 181 9.46 -7.68 5.09
CA MET A 181 10.89 -8.02 5.01
C MET A 181 11.17 -9.02 3.87
N ASN A 182 10.33 -10.04 3.70
CA ASN A 182 10.45 -11.01 2.61
C ASN A 182 10.26 -10.33 1.24
N THR A 183 9.34 -9.37 1.16
CA THR A 183 9.15 -8.53 -0.04
C THR A 183 10.40 -7.73 -0.36
N ALA A 184 11.05 -7.13 0.65
CA ALA A 184 12.30 -6.40 0.45
C ALA A 184 13.43 -7.32 0.00
N LEU A 185 13.56 -8.51 0.60
CA LEU A 185 14.52 -9.55 0.22
C LEU A 185 14.38 -9.92 -1.26
N ALA A 186 13.15 -10.26 -1.68
CA ALA A 186 12.85 -10.60 -3.05
C ALA A 186 13.13 -9.42 -4.00
N THR A 187 12.73 -8.21 -3.63
CA THR A 187 12.94 -7.01 -4.44
C THR A 187 14.44 -6.72 -4.66
N ILE A 188 15.26 -6.86 -3.62
CA ILE A 188 16.73 -6.75 -3.74
C ILE A 188 17.24 -7.81 -4.71
N GLY A 189 16.85 -9.07 -4.54
CA GLY A 189 17.33 -10.16 -5.41
C GLY A 189 16.91 -10.03 -6.88
N ILE A 190 15.72 -9.47 -7.14
CA ILE A 190 15.22 -9.22 -8.49
C ILE A 190 16.02 -8.10 -9.16
N HIS A 191 16.08 -6.92 -8.51
CA HIS A 191 16.53 -5.69 -9.14
C HIS A 191 18.03 -5.41 -9.01
N HIS A 192 18.75 -6.13 -8.14
CA HIS A 192 20.18 -5.92 -7.90
C HIS A 192 20.97 -7.21 -8.14
N PRO A 193 21.38 -7.49 -9.41
CA PRO A 193 22.02 -8.76 -9.78
C PRO A 193 23.24 -9.12 -8.94
N ALA A 194 24.06 -8.13 -8.56
CA ALA A 194 25.24 -8.33 -7.74
C ALA A 194 24.93 -8.88 -6.33
N LEU A 195 23.71 -8.68 -5.83
CA LEU A 195 23.25 -9.15 -4.52
C LEU A 195 22.29 -10.34 -4.60
N ARG A 196 21.93 -10.77 -5.82
CA ARG A 196 20.91 -11.80 -6.05
C ARG A 196 21.24 -13.12 -5.38
N ALA A 197 22.46 -13.63 -5.57
CA ALA A 197 22.89 -14.89 -4.96
C ALA A 197 22.78 -14.85 -3.43
N ARG A 198 23.13 -13.70 -2.83
CA ARG A 198 23.01 -13.48 -1.38
C ARG A 198 21.54 -13.49 -0.94
N ALA A 199 20.67 -12.76 -1.64
CA ALA A 199 19.24 -12.71 -1.33
C ALA A 199 18.57 -14.09 -1.43
N VAL A 200 18.88 -14.86 -2.47
CA VAL A 200 18.41 -16.24 -2.65
C VAL A 200 18.87 -17.12 -1.49
N GLY A 201 20.17 -17.07 -1.15
CA GLY A 201 20.71 -17.88 -0.06
C GLY A 201 20.07 -17.56 1.31
N ILE A 202 19.76 -16.29 1.59
CA ILE A 202 19.01 -15.91 2.80
C ILE A 202 17.60 -16.52 2.76
N GLY A 203 16.90 -16.40 1.63
CA GLY A 203 15.56 -16.98 1.47
C GLY A 203 15.53 -18.49 1.67
N GLU A 204 16.51 -19.21 1.14
CA GLU A 204 16.66 -20.66 1.32
C GLU A 204 16.93 -21.07 2.76
N ARG A 205 17.82 -20.34 3.46
CA ARG A 205 18.13 -20.61 4.87
C ARG A 205 16.93 -20.36 5.78
N LEU A 206 16.20 -19.26 5.55
CA LEU A 206 15.11 -18.85 6.43
C LEU A 206 13.80 -19.59 6.14
N GLY A 207 13.55 -20.01 4.90
CA GLY A 207 12.36 -20.78 4.53
C GLY A 207 11.03 -20.03 4.69
N VAL A 208 11.07 -18.71 4.88
CA VAL A 208 9.89 -17.86 5.10
C VAL A 208 8.95 -17.94 3.90
N LEU A 209 7.68 -18.27 4.14
CA LEU A 209 6.62 -18.43 3.12
C LEU A 209 6.85 -19.55 2.09
N LYS A 210 7.78 -20.49 2.35
CA LYS A 210 8.08 -21.62 1.45
C LYS A 210 6.84 -22.45 1.09
N ASP A 211 5.99 -22.73 2.08
CA ASP A 211 4.80 -23.56 1.92
C ASP A 211 3.51 -22.73 1.74
N TYR A 212 3.64 -21.43 1.41
CA TYR A 212 2.48 -20.56 1.25
C TYR A 212 1.60 -21.03 0.08
N PRO A 213 0.29 -21.28 0.31
CA PRO A 213 -0.62 -21.74 -0.74
C PRO A 213 -0.64 -20.77 -1.92
N THR A 214 -0.12 -21.22 -3.06
CA THR A 214 -0.02 -20.42 -4.28
C THR A 214 -0.94 -21.02 -5.35
N PRO A 215 -2.04 -20.34 -5.74
CA PRO A 215 -2.93 -20.84 -6.79
C PRO A 215 -2.21 -21.02 -8.13
N PRO A 216 -2.70 -21.91 -9.01
CA PRO A 216 -2.14 -22.08 -10.35
C PRO A 216 -2.05 -20.76 -11.11
N GLY A 217 -0.91 -20.52 -11.77
CA GLY A 217 -0.63 -19.30 -12.54
C GLY A 217 -0.19 -18.09 -11.71
N CYS A 218 -0.20 -18.17 -10.38
CA CYS A 218 0.36 -17.13 -9.51
C CYS A 218 1.84 -17.40 -9.19
N THR A 219 2.62 -16.35 -8.97
CA THR A 219 4.01 -16.46 -8.50
C THR A 219 4.00 -16.67 -6.98
N SER A 220 4.74 -17.68 -6.51
CA SER A 220 4.89 -17.94 -5.07
C SER A 220 5.53 -16.75 -4.36
N PRO A 221 5.10 -16.39 -3.14
CA PRO A 221 5.75 -15.34 -2.36
C PRO A 221 7.06 -15.78 -1.70
N TYR A 222 7.43 -17.07 -1.78
CA TYR A 222 8.71 -17.57 -1.30
C TYR A 222 9.86 -16.90 -2.06
N ALA A 223 10.70 -16.12 -1.38
CA ALA A 223 11.65 -15.21 -2.04
C ALA A 223 12.52 -15.87 -3.12
N PRO A 224 13.15 -17.05 -2.93
CA PRO A 224 13.92 -17.72 -3.98
C PRO A 224 13.11 -18.03 -5.25
N ALA A 225 11.90 -18.58 -5.09
CA ALA A 225 11.02 -18.89 -6.22
C ALA A 225 10.50 -17.62 -6.90
N TRP A 226 10.18 -16.59 -6.10
CA TRP A 226 9.74 -15.31 -6.60
C TRP A 226 10.84 -14.62 -7.43
N ILE A 227 12.07 -14.53 -6.89
CA ILE A 227 13.23 -13.94 -7.58
C ILE A 227 13.45 -14.65 -8.91
N ALA A 228 13.52 -15.98 -8.91
CA ALA A 228 13.77 -16.76 -10.11
C ALA A 228 12.71 -16.50 -11.20
N GLU A 229 11.42 -16.50 -10.83
CA GLU A 229 10.34 -16.29 -11.79
C GLU A 229 10.32 -14.89 -12.40
N ILE A 230 10.58 -13.85 -11.60
CA ILE A 230 10.56 -12.47 -12.13
C ILE A 230 11.80 -12.19 -12.99
N VAL A 231 12.98 -12.69 -12.60
CA VAL A 231 14.20 -12.55 -13.41
C VAL A 231 14.02 -13.24 -14.76
N ARG A 232 13.49 -14.48 -14.77
CA ARG A 232 13.18 -15.21 -16.00
C ARG A 232 12.26 -14.41 -16.94
N ARG A 233 11.17 -13.83 -16.41
CA ARG A 233 10.25 -12.99 -17.19
C ARG A 233 10.90 -11.74 -17.75
N GLN A 234 11.82 -11.12 -17.01
CA GLN A 234 12.56 -9.95 -17.46
C GLN A 234 13.51 -10.30 -18.60
N GLU A 235 14.20 -11.43 -18.51
CA GLU A 235 15.10 -11.94 -19.54
C GLU A 235 14.33 -12.34 -20.81
N ASP A 236 13.15 -12.97 -20.69
CA ASP A 236 12.28 -13.31 -21.84
C ASP A 236 11.73 -12.07 -22.57
N SER A 237 11.67 -10.92 -21.88
CA SER A 237 11.11 -9.67 -22.42
C SER A 237 12.18 -8.69 -22.94
N ALA A 238 13.45 -9.02 -22.77
CA ALA A 238 14.61 -8.20 -23.15
C ALA A 238 15.13 -8.58 -24.54
#